data_AF-A0AA85K7I1-F1
#
_entry.id   AF-A0AA85K7I1-F1
#
_cell.length_a   1.000
_cell.length_b   1.000
_cell.length_c   1.000
_cell.angle_alpha   90.00
_cell.angle_beta   90.00
_cell.angle_gamma   90.00
#
_symmetry.space_group_name_H-M   'P 1'
#
loop_
_entity.id
_entity.type
_entity.pdbx_description
1 polymer ?
#
loop_
_entity_poly.entity_id
_entity_poly.type
_entity_poly.pdbx_seq_one_letter_code
_entity_poly.pdbx_strand_id
1 'polypeptide(L)'
;MYENVQKESNTSYRVDSSKKDPSGADDYKFVKFKCTFGSHRAPRGAGFRNRGFKSTSCQSIILVQRKSNVYMITKYKTVHNHPCTASFMSTDVSRRRLSSQEMAVIQPFIERNTDFHEIMDLAHEKFGKALLYNDIKNMRAKINKQIGSFEELLHRLRQTGPVKVFQDNAGFVSKIIFARNDMIDVYHKFPEVVGIDCTYKTNKMG
;
A
#
# COMPACT_ATOMS: atom_id res chain seq x y z
N MET A 1 -2.20 -4.03 21.76
CA MET A 1 -1.21 -4.77 22.60
C MET A 1 -0.25 -5.63 21.76
N TYR A 2 -0.72 -6.55 20.92
CA TYR A 2 0.15 -7.46 20.13
C TYR A 2 1.01 -6.77 19.05
N GLU A 3 0.55 -5.68 18.45
CA GLU A 3 1.36 -4.92 17.48
C GLU A 3 2.55 -4.22 18.15
N ASN A 4 2.38 -3.68 19.38
CA ASN A 4 3.45 -2.98 20.10
C ASN A 4 4.61 -3.91 20.44
N VAL A 5 4.32 -5.13 20.94
CA VAL A 5 5.33 -6.13 21.28
C VAL A 5 6.16 -6.53 20.06
N GLN A 6 5.53 -6.68 18.89
CA GLN A 6 6.25 -6.94 17.65
C GLN A 6 7.10 -5.75 17.24
N LYS A 7 6.60 -4.51 17.44
CA LYS A 7 7.36 -3.31 17.12
C LYS A 7 8.64 -3.23 17.93
N GLU A 8 8.55 -3.39 19.23
CA GLU A 8 9.67 -3.35 20.18
C GLU A 8 10.68 -4.47 19.93
N SER A 9 10.21 -5.69 19.70
CA SER A 9 11.08 -6.85 19.45
C SER A 9 11.63 -6.93 18.03
N ASN A 10 11.26 -6.00 17.13
CA ASN A 10 11.59 -6.07 15.71
C ASN A 10 11.29 -7.45 15.11
N THR A 11 10.15 -8.01 15.50
CA THR A 11 9.62 -9.26 14.96
C THR A 11 8.38 -8.98 14.11
N SER A 12 7.96 -9.99 13.35
CA SER A 12 6.74 -9.96 12.56
C SER A 12 6.12 -11.35 12.55
N TYR A 13 4.93 -11.45 13.11
CA TYR A 13 4.17 -12.68 13.30
C TYR A 13 2.76 -12.47 12.75
N ARG A 14 2.25 -13.50 12.08
CA ARG A 14 0.88 -13.56 11.57
C ARG A 14 0.13 -14.71 12.20
N VAL A 15 -1.20 -14.63 12.23
CA VAL A 15 -2.03 -15.77 12.60
C VAL A 15 -1.81 -16.90 11.57
N ASP A 16 -1.37 -18.04 12.06
CA ASP A 16 -1.15 -19.28 11.32
C ASP A 16 -2.40 -20.16 11.36
N SER A 17 -2.94 -20.34 12.55
CA SER A 17 -4.21 -21.04 12.78
C SER A 17 -4.89 -20.50 14.04
N SER A 18 -6.21 -20.64 14.09
CA SER A 18 -7.01 -20.22 15.24
C SER A 18 -8.27 -21.06 15.33
N LYS A 19 -8.79 -21.26 16.54
CA LYS A 19 -10.08 -21.91 16.77
C LYS A 19 -10.91 -21.07 17.72
N LYS A 20 -12.15 -20.73 17.31
CA LYS A 20 -13.12 -20.04 18.17
C LYS A 20 -13.62 -20.96 19.28
N ASP A 21 -14.01 -20.37 20.39
CA ASP A 21 -14.67 -21.06 21.50
C ASP A 21 -16.10 -21.47 21.07
N PRO A 22 -16.50 -22.75 21.20
CA PRO A 22 -17.85 -23.18 20.86
C PRO A 22 -18.94 -22.60 21.77
N SER A 23 -18.58 -22.13 22.96
CA SER A 23 -19.52 -21.73 24.01
C SER A 23 -20.12 -20.32 23.86
N GLY A 24 -19.80 -19.62 22.78
CA GLY A 24 -20.53 -18.40 22.40
C GLY A 24 -20.04 -17.13 23.12
N ALA A 25 -18.95 -16.59 22.61
CA ALA A 25 -18.59 -15.18 22.55
C ALA A 25 -17.53 -15.09 21.44
N ASP A 26 -17.15 -13.91 20.94
CA ASP A 26 -16.07 -13.76 19.95
C ASP A 26 -14.65 -14.16 20.46
N ASP A 27 -14.60 -15.06 21.43
CA ASP A 27 -13.42 -15.61 22.05
C ASP A 27 -12.81 -16.75 21.26
N TYR A 28 -11.49 -16.84 21.32
CA TYR A 28 -10.71 -17.91 20.72
C TYR A 28 -10.34 -18.95 21.77
N LYS A 29 -10.63 -20.23 21.49
CA LYS A 29 -10.05 -21.35 22.24
C LYS A 29 -8.53 -21.34 22.12
N PHE A 30 -8.01 -21.06 20.93
CA PHE A 30 -6.59 -20.80 20.72
C PHE A 30 -6.32 -19.94 19.48
N VAL A 31 -5.16 -19.27 19.50
CA VAL A 31 -4.55 -18.60 18.36
C VAL A 31 -3.08 -18.98 18.30
N LYS A 32 -2.65 -19.51 17.16
CA LYS A 32 -1.25 -19.81 16.85
C LYS A 32 -0.71 -18.73 15.94
N PHE A 33 0.32 -18.05 16.41
CA PHE A 33 1.10 -17.10 15.65
C PHE A 33 2.36 -17.77 15.10
N LYS A 34 2.73 -17.43 13.87
CA LYS A 34 3.95 -17.89 13.21
C LYS A 34 4.67 -16.70 12.60
N CYS A 35 6.00 -16.72 12.66
CA CYS A 35 6.83 -15.72 12.02
C CYS A 35 6.48 -15.58 10.52
N THR A 36 6.40 -14.35 10.02
CA THR A 36 6.07 -14.07 8.61
C THR A 36 7.12 -14.63 7.65
N PHE A 37 8.37 -14.72 8.08
CA PHE A 37 9.49 -15.36 7.36
C PHE A 37 9.46 -16.89 7.42
N GLY A 38 8.56 -17.50 8.21
CA GLY A 38 8.42 -18.95 8.32
C GLY A 38 7.51 -19.60 7.28
N SER A 39 6.93 -18.79 6.39
CA SER A 39 5.77 -19.16 5.61
C SER A 39 6.10 -19.33 4.14
N HIS A 40 5.95 -20.55 3.63
CA HIS A 40 5.75 -20.81 2.22
C HIS A 40 4.24 -20.81 1.96
N ARG A 41 3.72 -19.89 1.16
CA ARG A 41 2.41 -20.09 0.53
C ARG A 41 2.67 -20.83 -0.76
N ALA A 42 2.22 -22.08 -0.86
CA ALA A 42 2.11 -22.72 -2.16
C ALA A 42 1.27 -21.82 -3.08
N PRO A 43 1.71 -21.55 -4.31
CA PRO A 43 0.90 -20.80 -5.26
C PRO A 43 -0.43 -21.55 -5.46
N ARG A 44 -1.55 -20.86 -5.23
CA ARG A 44 -2.90 -21.43 -5.40
C ARG A 44 -3.41 -21.40 -6.86
N GLY A 45 -2.53 -21.09 -7.82
CA GLY A 45 -2.89 -20.99 -9.23
C GLY A 45 -1.75 -21.47 -10.13
N ALA A 46 -2.10 -21.89 -11.35
CA ALA A 46 -1.18 -22.45 -12.34
C ALA A 46 -0.18 -21.44 -12.93
N GLY A 47 -0.29 -20.15 -12.60
CA GLY A 47 0.59 -19.12 -13.12
C GLY A 47 1.95 -19.11 -12.40
N PHE A 48 3.02 -19.34 -13.15
CA PHE A 48 4.38 -19.12 -12.68
C PHE A 48 4.66 -17.62 -12.54
N ARG A 49 4.47 -17.09 -11.33
CA ARG A 49 4.99 -15.77 -10.95
C ARG A 49 6.30 -15.99 -10.21
N ASN A 50 7.43 -15.73 -10.86
CA ASN A 50 8.75 -15.65 -10.22
C ASN A 50 8.79 -14.41 -9.29
N ARG A 51 8.19 -14.53 -8.10
CA ARG A 51 8.38 -13.58 -7.01
C ARG A 51 9.39 -14.18 -6.04
N GLY A 52 10.47 -13.45 -5.77
CA GLY A 52 11.40 -13.81 -4.70
C GLY A 52 10.62 -13.99 -3.39
N PHE A 53 10.82 -15.14 -2.74
CA PHE A 53 10.15 -15.44 -1.48
C PHE A 53 10.95 -14.83 -0.33
N LYS A 54 10.27 -14.07 0.53
CA LYS A 54 10.82 -13.57 1.80
C LYS A 54 11.01 -14.69 2.85
N SER A 55 10.66 -15.93 2.53
CA SER A 55 10.69 -17.03 3.49
C SER A 55 12.12 -17.50 3.75
N THR A 56 12.52 -17.51 5.01
CA THR A 56 13.76 -18.12 5.49
C THR A 56 13.49 -19.46 6.17
N SER A 57 12.29 -20.04 5.98
CA SER A 57 11.82 -21.23 6.70
C SER A 57 11.87 -21.11 8.24
N CYS A 58 11.77 -19.88 8.76
CA CYS A 58 11.75 -19.59 10.19
C CYS A 58 10.72 -20.43 10.95
N GLN A 59 11.17 -21.11 12.01
CA GLN A 59 10.33 -21.99 12.84
C GLN A 59 9.72 -21.30 14.05
N SER A 60 9.89 -19.98 14.17
CA SER A 60 9.41 -19.23 15.32
C SER A 60 7.89 -19.18 15.36
N ILE A 61 7.33 -19.54 16.52
CA ILE A 61 5.89 -19.67 16.79
C ILE A 61 5.54 -19.24 18.21
N ILE A 62 4.31 -18.76 18.40
CA ILE A 62 3.71 -18.50 19.71
C ILE A 62 2.29 -19.04 19.69
N LEU A 63 1.94 -19.92 20.62
CA LEU A 63 0.59 -20.46 20.78
C LEU A 63 -0.03 -19.85 22.04
N VAL A 64 -1.11 -19.12 21.84
CA VAL A 64 -1.95 -18.56 22.91
C VAL A 64 -3.21 -19.41 23.02
N GLN A 65 -3.53 -19.87 24.22
CA GLN A 65 -4.74 -20.65 24.50
C GLN A 65 -5.51 -20.03 25.65
N ARG A 66 -6.84 -20.13 25.58
CA ARG A 66 -7.70 -19.79 26.70
C ARG A 66 -7.75 -20.96 27.67
N LYS A 67 -7.43 -20.71 28.94
CA LYS A 67 -7.58 -21.66 30.06
C LYS A 67 -8.20 -20.91 31.23
N SER A 68 -9.26 -21.47 31.83
CA SER A 68 -9.97 -20.87 32.97
C SER A 68 -10.31 -19.39 32.73
N ASN A 69 -10.84 -19.08 31.55
CA ASN A 69 -11.19 -17.73 31.09
C ASN A 69 -10.03 -16.72 30.91
N VAL A 70 -8.77 -17.14 31.01
CA VAL A 70 -7.59 -16.28 30.77
C VAL A 70 -6.80 -16.76 29.54
N TYR A 71 -6.27 -15.84 28.76
CA TYR A 71 -5.36 -16.15 27.65
C TYR A 71 -3.93 -16.33 28.16
N MET A 72 -3.34 -17.48 27.88
CA MET A 72 -1.96 -17.80 28.26
C MET A 72 -1.15 -18.29 27.07
N ILE A 73 0.14 -17.94 27.04
CA ILE A 73 1.10 -18.53 26.11
C ILE A 73 1.40 -19.94 26.59
N THR A 74 1.03 -20.97 25.82
CA THR A 74 1.21 -22.38 26.23
C THR A 74 2.33 -23.09 25.48
N LYS A 75 2.70 -22.62 24.28
CA LYS A 75 3.87 -23.09 23.54
C LYS A 75 4.53 -21.92 22.83
N TYR A 76 5.85 -21.86 22.82
CA TYR A 76 6.57 -20.82 22.09
C TYR A 76 7.93 -21.32 21.61
N LYS A 77 8.39 -20.76 20.48
CA LYS A 77 9.75 -20.81 19.97
C LYS A 77 10.08 -19.42 19.44
N THR A 78 10.89 -18.68 20.17
CA THR A 78 11.19 -17.26 19.88
C THR A 78 12.54 -17.05 19.20
N VAL A 79 13.33 -18.11 19.02
CA VAL A 79 14.59 -18.05 18.27
C VAL A 79 14.29 -17.93 16.77
N HIS A 80 14.82 -16.87 16.17
CA HIS A 80 14.73 -16.58 14.74
C HIS A 80 16.01 -17.01 14.00
N ASN A 81 15.87 -17.38 12.73
CA ASN A 81 16.98 -17.70 11.83
C ASN A 81 17.25 -16.58 10.80
N HIS A 82 16.74 -15.39 11.09
CA HIS A 82 16.92 -14.18 10.31
C HIS A 82 17.12 -13.02 11.30
N PRO A 83 17.73 -11.90 10.86
CA PRO A 83 17.86 -10.73 11.71
C PRO A 83 16.50 -10.21 12.18
N CYS A 84 16.45 -9.76 13.42
CA CYS A 84 15.33 -9.02 14.02
C CYS A 84 15.83 -7.66 14.49
N THR A 85 16.53 -6.94 13.61
CA THR A 85 17.00 -5.58 13.87
C THR A 85 16.02 -4.57 13.28
N ALA A 86 15.99 -3.35 13.83
CA ALA A 86 15.13 -2.28 13.32
C ALA A 86 15.38 -1.98 11.83
N SER A 87 16.66 -1.93 11.43
CA SER A 87 17.06 -1.73 10.04
C SER A 87 16.60 -2.86 9.11
N PHE A 88 16.72 -4.12 9.53
CA PHE A 88 16.23 -5.24 8.71
C PHE A 88 14.70 -5.21 8.56
N MET A 89 14.00 -4.88 9.64
CA MET A 89 12.54 -4.88 9.66
C MET A 89 11.91 -3.65 9.01
N SER A 90 12.60 -2.51 8.91
CA SER A 90 12.06 -1.29 8.30
C SER A 90 11.61 -1.51 6.85
N THR A 91 12.31 -2.39 6.13
CA THR A 91 11.98 -2.78 4.74
C THR A 91 10.88 -3.83 4.64
N ASP A 92 10.41 -4.39 5.76
CA ASP A 92 9.32 -5.36 5.76
C ASP A 92 7.98 -4.71 5.40
N VAL A 93 7.15 -5.46 4.65
CA VAL A 93 5.81 -5.01 4.25
C VAL A 93 4.97 -4.63 5.47
N SER A 94 5.08 -5.33 6.60
CA SER A 94 4.32 -4.99 7.81
C SER A 94 4.74 -3.66 8.43
N ARG A 95 5.98 -3.20 8.21
CA ARG A 95 6.48 -1.91 8.72
C ARG A 95 6.25 -0.75 7.76
N ARG A 96 6.32 -1.03 6.46
CA ARG A 96 6.06 -0.02 5.41
C ARG A 96 4.58 0.29 5.21
N ARG A 97 3.68 -0.65 5.51
CA ARG A 97 2.25 -0.49 5.25
C ARG A 97 1.68 0.71 6.02
N LEU A 98 1.07 1.63 5.28
CA LEU A 98 0.36 2.77 5.86
C LEU A 98 -0.95 2.32 6.56
N SER A 99 -1.25 2.92 7.70
CA SER A 99 -2.56 2.84 8.36
C SER A 99 -3.58 3.67 7.57
N SER A 100 -4.88 3.52 7.87
CA SER A 100 -5.91 4.31 7.20
C SER A 100 -5.74 5.82 7.46
N GLN A 101 -5.31 6.21 8.66
CA GLN A 101 -5.07 7.61 9.02
C GLN A 101 -3.86 8.18 8.28
N GLU A 102 -2.75 7.44 8.23
CA GLU A 102 -1.56 7.86 7.49
C GLU A 102 -1.83 7.92 5.98
N MET A 103 -2.59 6.96 5.45
CA MET A 103 -3.00 6.94 4.05
C MET A 103 -3.85 8.16 3.70
N ALA A 104 -4.75 8.61 4.59
CA ALA A 104 -5.55 9.81 4.36
C ALA A 104 -4.68 11.09 4.21
N VAL A 105 -3.51 11.13 4.86
CA VAL A 105 -2.55 12.23 4.71
C VAL A 105 -1.78 12.13 3.38
N ILE A 106 -1.39 10.91 2.97
CA ILE A 106 -0.60 10.67 1.75
C ILE A 106 -1.47 10.72 0.48
N GLN A 107 -2.75 10.33 0.57
CA GLN A 107 -3.65 10.17 -0.58
C GLN A 107 -3.73 11.43 -1.47
N PRO A 108 -3.89 12.66 -0.95
CA PRO A 108 -3.93 13.86 -1.80
C PRO A 108 -2.68 14.05 -2.67
N PHE A 109 -1.49 13.66 -2.18
CA PHE A 109 -0.24 13.74 -2.94
C PHE A 109 -0.22 12.69 -4.06
N ILE A 110 -0.72 11.48 -3.76
CA ILE A 110 -0.85 10.44 -4.79
C ILE A 110 -1.82 10.89 -5.89
N GLU A 111 -2.94 11.52 -5.53
CA GLU A 111 -3.96 12.02 -6.46
C GLU A 111 -3.47 13.17 -7.32
N ARG A 112 -2.58 14.01 -6.79
CA ARG A 112 -1.91 15.09 -7.53
C ARG A 112 -0.74 14.61 -8.40
N ASN A 113 -0.50 13.29 -8.44
CA ASN A 113 0.62 12.69 -9.14
C ASN A 113 1.98 13.27 -8.70
N THR A 114 2.09 13.66 -7.42
CA THR A 114 3.33 14.12 -6.77
C THR A 114 4.46 13.11 -7.00
N ASP A 115 5.70 13.59 -7.11
CA ASP A 115 6.85 12.73 -7.38
C ASP A 115 6.99 11.56 -6.39
N PHE A 116 7.55 10.45 -6.85
CA PHE A 116 7.74 9.26 -6.04
C PHE A 116 8.63 9.53 -4.82
N HIS A 117 9.72 10.27 -4.99
CA HIS A 117 10.66 10.57 -3.90
C HIS A 117 10.00 11.48 -2.86
N GLU A 118 9.29 12.52 -3.29
CA GLU A 118 8.55 13.41 -2.38
C GLU A 118 7.54 12.66 -1.51
N ILE A 119 6.83 11.66 -2.08
CA ILE A 119 5.91 10.81 -1.31
C ILE A 119 6.67 9.90 -0.33
N MET A 120 7.84 9.37 -0.73
CA MET A 120 8.68 8.55 0.14
C MET A 120 9.21 9.37 1.33
N ASP A 121 9.72 10.57 1.05
CA ASP A 121 10.27 11.46 2.06
C ASP A 121 9.18 11.91 3.04
N LEU A 122 8.01 12.31 2.52
CA LEU A 122 6.85 12.66 3.35
C LEU A 122 6.44 11.51 4.28
N ALA A 123 6.42 10.27 3.78
CA ALA A 123 6.06 9.10 4.59
C ALA A 123 7.15 8.74 5.61
N HIS A 124 8.41 8.97 5.27
CA HIS A 124 9.53 8.78 6.18
C HIS A 124 9.52 9.81 7.31
N GLU A 125 9.41 11.10 6.97
CA GLU A 125 9.45 12.20 7.92
C GLU A 125 8.24 12.19 8.86
N LYS A 126 7.02 11.99 8.33
CA LYS A 126 5.81 12.04 9.16
C LYS A 126 5.56 10.77 9.96
N PHE A 127 5.93 9.61 9.42
CA PHE A 127 5.49 8.31 9.97
C PHE A 127 6.63 7.33 10.24
N GLY A 128 7.88 7.69 9.91
CA GLY A 128 9.03 6.79 10.01
C GLY A 128 8.98 5.61 9.04
N LYS A 129 8.20 5.70 7.95
CA LYS A 129 7.93 4.58 7.04
C LYS A 129 8.74 4.68 5.75
N ALA A 130 9.65 3.72 5.57
CA ALA A 130 10.47 3.60 4.37
C ALA A 130 9.69 2.97 3.21
N LEU A 131 8.79 3.72 2.58
CA LEU A 131 8.03 3.25 1.41
C LEU A 131 8.97 2.89 0.24
N LEU A 132 8.55 1.91 -0.56
CA LEU A 132 9.23 1.55 -1.80
C LEU A 132 8.44 2.07 -3.00
N TYR A 133 9.13 2.21 -4.14
CA TYR A 133 8.52 2.60 -5.42
C TYR A 133 7.26 1.77 -5.77
N ASN A 134 7.36 0.45 -5.56
CA ASN A 134 6.24 -0.47 -5.80
C ASN A 134 5.05 -0.22 -4.89
N ASP A 135 5.24 0.29 -3.67
CA ASP A 135 4.13 0.62 -2.78
C ASP A 135 3.32 1.77 -3.35
N ILE A 136 4.00 2.87 -3.74
CA ILE A 136 3.37 4.06 -4.34
C ILE A 136 2.71 3.70 -5.66
N LYS A 137 3.38 2.92 -6.52
CA LYS A 137 2.81 2.41 -7.77
C LYS A 137 1.52 1.63 -7.52
N ASN A 138 1.49 0.76 -6.52
CA ASN A 138 0.29 0.01 -6.15
C ASN A 138 -0.81 0.90 -5.56
N MET A 139 -0.45 1.95 -4.81
CA MET A 139 -1.42 2.91 -4.29
C MET A 139 -2.06 3.74 -5.42
N ARG A 140 -1.27 4.26 -6.35
CA ARG A 140 -1.77 4.93 -7.58
C ARG A 140 -2.71 4.03 -8.36
N ALA A 141 -2.32 2.76 -8.58
CA ALA A 141 -3.14 1.80 -9.29
C ALA A 141 -4.48 1.51 -8.58
N LYS A 142 -4.52 1.53 -7.24
CA LYS A 142 -5.77 1.36 -6.48
C LYS A 142 -6.69 2.57 -6.62
N ILE A 143 -6.14 3.78 -6.50
CA ILE A 143 -6.91 5.02 -6.64
C ILE A 143 -7.46 5.15 -8.08
N ASN A 144 -6.66 4.83 -9.09
CA ASN A 144 -7.11 4.89 -10.48
C ASN A 144 -8.20 3.86 -10.79
N LYS A 145 -8.17 2.68 -10.15
CA LYS A 145 -9.25 1.68 -10.26
C LYS A 145 -10.55 2.12 -9.60
N GLN A 146 -10.53 3.11 -8.72
CA GLN A 146 -11.74 3.65 -8.09
C GLN A 146 -12.46 4.66 -9.00
N ILE A 147 -11.84 5.12 -10.08
CA ILE A 147 -12.53 5.91 -11.10
C ILE A 147 -13.31 4.92 -11.96
N GLY A 148 -14.59 4.74 -11.62
CA GLY A 148 -15.46 3.71 -12.18
C GLY A 148 -16.19 4.16 -13.45
N SER A 149 -16.34 5.48 -13.66
CA SER A 149 -17.04 6.02 -14.83
C SER A 149 -16.35 7.21 -15.47
N PHE A 150 -16.71 7.47 -16.72
CA PHE A 150 -16.30 8.67 -17.45
C PHE A 150 -16.74 9.96 -16.75
N GLU A 151 -17.95 9.97 -16.17
CA GLU A 151 -18.46 11.15 -15.44
C GLU A 151 -17.67 11.43 -14.16
N GLU A 152 -17.25 10.39 -13.43
CA GLU A 152 -16.37 10.56 -12.27
C GLU A 152 -15.01 11.13 -12.67
N LEU A 153 -14.45 10.70 -13.81
CA LEU A 153 -13.22 11.27 -14.36
C LEU A 153 -13.41 12.77 -14.67
N LEU A 154 -14.48 13.13 -15.39
CA LEU A 154 -14.78 14.53 -15.70
C LEU A 154 -14.99 15.36 -14.45
N HIS A 155 -15.69 14.83 -13.45
CA HIS A 155 -15.89 15.49 -12.17
C HIS A 155 -14.56 15.81 -11.49
N ARG A 156 -13.63 14.85 -11.42
CA ARG A 156 -12.29 15.08 -10.85
C ARG A 156 -11.47 16.09 -11.65
N LEU A 157 -11.49 16.02 -12.98
CA LEU A 157 -10.78 16.99 -13.82
C LEU A 157 -11.30 18.42 -13.57
N ARG A 158 -12.63 18.58 -13.49
CA ARG A 158 -13.31 19.86 -13.21
C ARG A 158 -12.97 20.44 -11.83
N GLN A 159 -12.61 19.61 -10.86
CA GLN A 159 -12.15 20.09 -9.55
C GLN A 159 -10.76 20.75 -9.61
N THR A 160 -9.95 20.44 -10.63
CA THR A 160 -8.57 20.92 -10.76
C THR A 160 -8.41 22.07 -11.74
N GLY A 161 -9.42 22.33 -12.57
CA GLY A 161 -9.43 23.41 -13.55
C GLY A 161 -10.48 23.20 -14.64
N PRO A 162 -10.48 24.05 -15.68
CA PRO A 162 -11.48 23.99 -16.75
C PRO A 162 -11.35 22.71 -17.58
N VAL A 163 -12.52 22.15 -17.96
CA VAL A 163 -12.64 20.95 -18.80
C VAL A 163 -13.70 21.19 -19.86
N LYS A 164 -13.35 20.95 -21.12
CA LYS A 164 -14.28 20.92 -22.27
C LYS A 164 -14.29 19.54 -22.89
N VAL A 165 -15.49 19.03 -23.15
CA VAL A 165 -15.74 17.73 -23.78
C VAL A 165 -16.39 17.98 -25.13
N PHE A 166 -15.86 17.38 -26.18
CA PHE A 166 -16.40 17.45 -27.53
C PHE A 166 -16.96 16.08 -27.91
N GLN A 167 -18.14 16.09 -28.52
CA GLN A 167 -18.78 14.90 -29.06
C GLN A 167 -18.73 14.93 -30.60
N ASP A 168 -18.71 13.77 -31.22
CA ASP A 168 -18.91 13.63 -32.66
C ASP A 168 -20.40 13.66 -33.02
N ASN A 169 -20.70 13.56 -34.32
CA ASN A 169 -22.07 13.57 -34.83
C ASN A 169 -22.91 12.37 -34.38
N ALA A 170 -22.28 11.31 -33.86
CA ALA A 170 -22.94 10.13 -33.33
C ALA A 170 -23.10 10.18 -31.79
N GLY A 171 -22.69 11.29 -31.15
CA GLY A 171 -22.80 11.51 -29.70
C GLY A 171 -21.65 10.90 -28.89
N PHE A 172 -20.63 10.32 -29.53
CA PHE A 172 -19.46 9.77 -28.83
C PHE A 172 -18.46 10.87 -28.50
N VAL A 173 -17.79 10.75 -27.36
CA VAL A 173 -16.73 11.69 -26.97
C VAL A 173 -15.54 11.56 -27.93
N SER A 174 -15.25 12.64 -28.65
CA SER A 174 -14.17 12.71 -29.64
C SER A 174 -12.90 13.38 -29.09
N LYS A 175 -13.06 14.40 -28.24
CA LYS A 175 -11.94 15.15 -27.64
C LYS A 175 -12.27 15.63 -26.23
N ILE A 176 -11.26 15.67 -25.38
CA ILE A 176 -11.32 16.30 -24.05
C ILE A 176 -10.16 17.28 -23.97
N ILE A 177 -10.47 18.54 -23.69
CA ILE A 177 -9.48 19.59 -23.46
C ILE A 177 -9.60 19.97 -22.00
N PHE A 178 -8.51 19.88 -21.26
CA PHE A 178 -8.47 20.28 -19.86
C PHE A 178 -7.14 20.97 -19.55
N ALA A 179 -7.18 21.86 -18.57
CA ALA A 179 -5.99 22.48 -18.00
C ALA A 179 -6.20 22.58 -16.49
N ARG A 180 -5.13 22.37 -15.71
CA ARG A 180 -5.18 22.62 -14.27
C ARG A 180 -4.95 24.12 -14.00
N ASN A 181 -5.48 24.62 -12.89
CA ASN A 181 -5.35 26.03 -12.52
C ASN A 181 -3.88 26.47 -12.41
N ASP A 182 -3.02 25.64 -11.83
CA ASP A 182 -1.57 25.92 -11.74
C ASP A 182 -0.90 26.04 -13.11
N MET A 183 -1.32 25.24 -14.09
CA MET A 183 -0.82 25.33 -15.47
C MET A 183 -1.27 26.63 -16.14
N ILE A 184 -2.50 27.07 -15.88
CA ILE A 184 -3.04 28.34 -16.39
C ILE A 184 -2.28 29.52 -15.76
N ASP A 185 -2.03 29.47 -14.45
CA ASP A 185 -1.28 30.50 -13.73
C ASP A 185 0.16 30.61 -14.26
N VAL A 186 0.82 29.48 -14.51
CA VAL A 186 2.16 29.44 -15.10
C VAL A 186 2.15 30.03 -16.51
N TYR A 187 1.17 29.67 -17.34
CA TYR A 187 1.04 30.23 -18.69
C TYR A 187 0.83 31.74 -18.68
N HIS A 188 0.00 32.26 -17.78
CA HIS A 188 -0.18 33.70 -17.65
C HIS A 188 1.08 34.42 -17.17
N LYS A 189 1.90 33.76 -16.35
CA LYS A 189 3.16 34.32 -15.85
C LYS A 189 4.29 34.28 -16.88
N PHE A 190 4.31 33.26 -17.74
CA PHE A 190 5.36 33.02 -18.74
C PHE A 190 4.72 32.56 -20.08
N PRO A 191 3.96 33.44 -20.77
CA PRO A 191 3.21 33.07 -21.97
C PRO A 191 4.10 32.66 -23.15
N GLU A 192 5.36 33.06 -23.15
CA GLU A 192 6.39 32.69 -24.13
C GLU A 192 6.83 31.22 -23.99
N VAL A 193 6.55 30.56 -22.87
CA VAL A 193 6.96 29.18 -22.62
C VAL A 193 5.77 28.23 -22.77
N VAL A 194 5.64 27.61 -23.95
CA VAL A 194 4.67 26.53 -24.19
C VAL A 194 5.38 25.19 -24.13
N GLY A 195 5.25 24.49 -23.01
CA GLY A 195 5.70 23.11 -22.87
C GLY A 195 4.70 22.13 -23.49
N ILE A 196 5.03 21.55 -24.65
CA ILE A 196 4.24 20.48 -25.26
C ILE A 196 4.96 19.15 -25.01
N ASP A 197 4.47 18.39 -24.02
CA ASP A 197 4.92 17.02 -23.79
C ASP A 197 3.97 16.04 -24.51
N CYS A 198 4.43 15.53 -25.65
CA CYS A 198 3.73 14.54 -26.48
C CYS A 198 4.29 13.11 -26.26
N THR A 199 4.55 12.70 -25.01
CA THR A 199 5.12 11.38 -24.73
C THR A 199 4.05 10.26 -24.71
N TYR A 200 3.84 9.62 -25.87
CA TYR A 200 3.24 8.29 -25.92
C TYR A 200 4.30 7.23 -26.29
N LYS A 201 4.70 6.41 -25.31
CA LYS A 201 5.53 5.19 -25.47
C LYS A 201 7.02 5.29 -25.87
N THR A 202 7.75 6.37 -25.61
CA THR A 202 9.23 6.36 -25.79
C THR A 202 9.98 7.24 -24.79
N ASN A 203 10.36 6.67 -23.64
CA ASN A 203 11.64 7.00 -23.00
C ASN A 203 12.39 5.68 -22.78
N LYS A 204 13.28 5.35 -23.72
CA LYS A 204 14.37 4.38 -23.53
C LYS A 204 15.67 5.08 -23.07
N MET A 205 15.65 6.39 -22.88
CA MET A 205 16.71 7.18 -22.28
C MET A 205 16.07 8.22 -21.36
N GLY A 206 16.43 8.16 -20.09
CA GLY A 206 15.84 8.90 -18.97
C GLY A 206 16.10 8.11 -17.70
#